data_AF-A0A2G0XB82-F1
#
_entry.id   AF-A0A2G0XB82-F1
#
_cell.length_a   1.000
_cell.length_b   1.000
_cell.length_c   1.000
_cell.angle_alpha   90.00
_cell.angle_beta   90.00
_cell.angle_gamma   90.00
#
_symmetry.space_group_name_H-M   'P 1'
#
loop_
_entity.id
_entity.type
_entity.pdbx_description
1 polymer ?
#
loop_
_entity_poly.entity_id
_entity_poly.type
_entity_poly.pdbx_seq_one_letter_code
_entity_poly.pdbx_strand_id
1 'polypeptide(L)'
;MSLRSDLVDAFIGGLIGNGTDFTRQEVISAFPNLSPNYTGCFLSNSEMRTGQHSPTYRHFTVRVARGVYRVHPAALQARMQERALLALAFRVPG
;
A
#
# COMPACT_ATOMS: atom_id res chain seq x y z
N MET A 1 9.80 -6.62 7.22
CA MET A 1 8.98 -5.77 6.32
C MET A 1 7.54 -5.79 6.79
N SER A 2 6.71 -4.84 6.36
CA SER A 2 5.31 -4.73 6.80
C SER A 2 4.37 -4.93 5.62
N LEU A 3 3.16 -5.46 5.85
CA LEU A 3 2.15 -5.65 4.81
C LEU A 3 1.81 -4.34 4.05
N ARG A 4 1.93 -3.19 4.71
CA ARG A 4 1.84 -1.88 4.05
C ARG A 4 2.90 -1.75 2.96
N SER A 5 4.17 -2.01 3.30
CA SER A 5 5.28 -1.92 2.36
C SER A 5 5.08 -2.88 1.20
N ASP A 6 4.70 -4.13 1.50
CA ASP A 6 4.48 -5.17 0.50
C ASP A 6 3.33 -4.80 -0.47
N LEU A 7 2.24 -4.23 0.05
CA LEU A 7 1.12 -3.79 -0.77
C LEU A 7 1.48 -2.59 -1.66
N VAL A 8 2.21 -1.62 -1.12
CA VAL A 8 2.67 -0.46 -1.89
C VAL A 8 3.70 -0.89 -2.94
N ASP A 9 4.56 -1.86 -2.63
CA ASP A 9 5.51 -2.42 -3.61
C ASP A 9 4.81 -3.21 -4.71
N ALA A 10 3.79 -3.99 -4.37
CA ALA A 10 2.94 -4.68 -5.35
C ALA A 10 2.25 -3.68 -6.29
N PHE A 11 1.77 -2.56 -5.75
CA PHE A 11 1.17 -1.48 -6.55
C PHE A 11 2.21 -0.81 -7.47
N ILE A 12 3.37 -0.40 -6.93
CA ILE A 12 4.45 0.21 -7.73
C ILE A 12 4.96 -0.76 -8.81
N GLY A 13 5.02 -2.05 -8.51
CA GLY A 13 5.44 -3.10 -9.43
C GLY A 13 4.39 -3.50 -10.47
N GLY A 14 3.17 -2.96 -10.40
CA GLY A 14 2.08 -3.30 -11.32
C GLY A 14 1.44 -4.66 -11.10
N LEU A 15 1.68 -5.31 -9.95
CA LEU A 15 1.05 -6.58 -9.59
C LEU A 15 -0.43 -6.40 -9.23
N ILE A 16 -0.78 -5.25 -8.65
CA ILE A 16 -2.14 -4.87 -8.32
C ILE A 16 -2.40 -3.44 -8.79
N GLY A 17 -3.66 -3.16 -9.10
CA GLY A 17 -4.12 -1.83 -9.44
C GLY A 17 -4.15 -1.55 -10.95
N ASN A 18 -5.09 -0.71 -11.33
CA ASN A 18 -5.29 -0.19 -12.67
C ASN A 18 -5.33 1.34 -12.61
N GLY A 19 -4.27 1.99 -13.12
CA GLY A 19 -4.08 3.43 -12.94
C GLY A 19 -3.75 3.76 -11.48
N THR A 20 -4.59 4.55 -10.82
CA THR A 20 -4.40 4.97 -9.41
C THR A 20 -5.11 4.07 -8.39
N ASP A 21 -5.94 3.14 -8.86
CA ASP A 21 -6.95 2.46 -8.05
C ASP A 21 -6.70 0.96 -8.05
N PHE A 22 -7.04 0.29 -6.95
CA PHE A 22 -6.98 -1.16 -6.80
C PHE A 22 -8.18 -1.66 -6.00
N THR A 23 -8.53 -2.92 -6.18
CA THR A 23 -9.66 -3.57 -5.54
C THR A 23 -9.21 -4.47 -4.40
N ARG A 24 -10.11 -4.70 -3.43
CA ARG A 24 -9.90 -5.73 -2.39
C ARG A 24 -9.63 -7.11 -3.00
N GLN A 25 -10.26 -7.42 -4.13
CA GLN A 25 -10.09 -8.72 -4.78
C GLN A 25 -8.67 -8.88 -5.33
N GLU A 26 -8.10 -7.85 -5.95
CA GLU A 26 -6.70 -7.86 -6.38
C GLU A 26 -5.73 -8.09 -5.21
N VAL A 27 -6.00 -7.48 -4.05
CA VAL A 27 -5.19 -7.71 -2.85
C VAL A 27 -5.33 -9.15 -2.35
N ILE A 28 -6.54 -9.71 -2.30
CA ILE A 28 -6.74 -11.11 -1.91
C ILE A 28 -6.00 -12.05 -2.86
N SER A 29 -6.05 -11.78 -4.17
CA SER A 29 -5.37 -12.57 -5.19
C SER A 29 -3.84 -12.45 -5.12
N ALA A 30 -3.31 -11.26 -4.86
CA ALA A 30 -1.86 -11.02 -4.76
C ALA A 30 -1.25 -11.54 -3.45
N PHE A 31 -2.05 -11.66 -2.39
CA PHE A 31 -1.61 -12.12 -1.07
C PHE A 31 -2.44 -13.32 -0.57
N PRO A 32 -2.37 -14.49 -1.24
CA PRO A 32 -3.23 -15.65 -0.96
C PRO A 32 -3.03 -16.25 0.44
N ASN A 33 -1.88 -15.96 1.08
CA ASN A 33 -1.58 -16.39 2.44
C ASN A 33 -2.31 -15.58 3.52
N LEU A 34 -2.97 -14.48 3.15
CA LEU A 34 -3.75 -13.66 4.07
C LEU A 34 -5.22 -14.04 4.01
N SER A 35 -5.86 -14.18 5.17
CA SER A 35 -7.29 -14.46 5.19
C SER A 35 -8.08 -13.27 4.59
N PRO A 36 -9.16 -13.52 3.83
CA PRO A 36 -9.98 -12.44 3.25
C PRO A 36 -10.50 -11.45 4.30
N ASN A 37 -10.82 -11.95 5.51
CA ASN A 37 -11.27 -11.14 6.62
C ASN A 37 -10.17 -10.19 7.10
N TYR A 38 -8.95 -10.71 7.27
CA TYR A 38 -7.80 -9.89 7.63
C TYR A 38 -7.51 -8.81 6.58
N THR A 39 -7.55 -9.16 5.28
CA THR A 39 -7.39 -8.18 4.19
C THR A 39 -8.46 -7.09 4.25
N GLY A 40 -9.70 -7.45 4.57
CA GLY A 40 -10.79 -6.48 4.77
C GLY A 40 -10.53 -5.51 5.93
N CYS A 41 -10.11 -6.03 7.09
CA CYS A 41 -9.75 -5.22 8.25
C CYS A 41 -8.55 -4.32 7.97
N PHE A 42 -7.51 -4.86 7.34
CA PHE A 42 -6.31 -4.12 6.97
C PHE A 42 -6.64 -2.94 6.05
N LEU A 43 -7.39 -3.17 4.97
CA LEU A 43 -7.77 -2.13 4.03
C LEU A 43 -8.63 -1.06 4.70
N SER A 44 -9.61 -1.46 5.52
CA SER A 44 -10.44 -0.52 6.29
C SER A 44 -9.61 0.34 7.25
N ASN A 45 -8.59 -0.24 7.89
CA ASN A 45 -7.68 0.48 8.77
C ASN A 45 -6.68 1.37 7.99
N SER A 46 -6.42 1.05 6.71
CA SER A 46 -5.54 1.84 5.86
C SER A 46 -6.18 3.13 5.32
N GLU A 47 -7.51 3.24 5.39
CA GLU A 47 -8.30 4.36 4.85
C GLU A 47 -7.99 5.67 5.59
N MET A 48 -7.66 6.73 4.85
CA MET A 48 -7.60 8.10 5.35
C MET A 48 -9.03 8.56 5.66
N ARG A 49 -9.48 8.40 6.91
CA ARG A 49 -10.75 8.99 7.35
C ARG A 49 -10.64 10.51 7.34
N THR A 50 -11.57 11.20 6.69
CA THR A 50 -11.70 12.66 6.74
C THR A 50 -12.15 13.09 8.15
N GLY A 51 -11.20 13.27 9.08
CA GLY A 51 -11.42 13.72 10.46
C GLY A 51 -10.13 13.63 11.29
N GLN A 52 -9.94 14.56 12.26
CA GLN A 52 -8.71 14.78 13.03
C GLN A 52 -7.86 13.50 13.26
N HIS A 53 -6.68 13.49 12.66
CA HIS A 53 -5.81 12.32 12.62
C HIS A 53 -4.98 12.16 13.90
N SER A 54 -4.84 10.90 14.34
CA SER A 54 -3.83 10.51 15.31
C SER A 54 -2.43 10.74 14.69
N PRO A 55 -1.51 11.48 15.35
CA PRO A 55 -0.24 11.93 14.77
C PRO A 55 0.73 10.79 14.38
N THR A 56 0.42 9.55 14.79
CA THR A 56 1.31 8.40 14.64
C THR A 56 0.82 7.34 13.64
N TYR A 57 -0.44 7.40 13.15
CA TYR A 57 -0.96 6.40 12.21
C TYR A 57 -0.97 6.96 10.78
N ARG A 58 0.00 6.53 9.96
CA ARG A 58 0.08 6.95 8.55
C ARG A 58 -0.94 6.16 7.74
N HIS A 59 -2.19 6.60 7.64
CA HIS A 59 -3.11 6.06 6.64
C HIS A 59 -2.53 6.28 5.23
N PHE A 60 -2.82 5.39 4.27
CA PHE A 60 -2.14 5.41 2.97
C PHE A 60 -3.05 5.08 1.78
N THR A 61 -4.32 4.78 2.04
CA THR A 61 -5.32 4.57 1.00
C THR A 61 -6.51 5.49 1.21
N VAL A 62 -7.28 5.72 0.16
CA VAL A 62 -8.59 6.38 0.20
C VAL A 62 -9.59 5.42 -0.43
N ARG A 63 -10.69 5.11 0.26
CA ARG A 63 -11.77 4.31 -0.33
C ARG A 63 -12.58 5.19 -1.28
N VAL A 64 -12.57 4.85 -2.56
CA VAL A 64 -13.27 5.60 -3.61
C VAL A 64 -14.61 4.97 -4.01
N ALA A 65 -14.75 3.65 -3.80
CA ALA A 65 -16.01 2.93 -3.95
C ALA A 65 -16.02 1.67 -3.06
N ARG A 66 -17.15 0.95 -3.02
CA ARG A 66 -17.25 -0.30 -2.25
C ARG A 66 -16.19 -1.30 -2.74
N GLY A 67 -15.20 -1.58 -1.90
CA GLY A 67 -14.11 -2.52 -2.21
C GLY A 67 -13.05 -1.97 -3.17
N VAL A 68 -13.08 -0.67 -3.49
CA VAL A 68 -12.10 -0.01 -4.36
C VAL A 68 -11.37 1.07 -3.57
N TYR A 69 -10.05 1.06 -3.71
CA TYR A 69 -9.11 1.85 -2.93
C TYR A 69 -8.13 2.55 -3.86
N ARG A 70 -7.76 3.78 -3.52
CA ARG A 70 -6.73 4.57 -4.19
C ARG A 70 -5.54 4.73 -3.26
N VAL A 71 -4.33 4.44 -3.72
CA VAL A 71 -3.13 4.72 -2.91
C VAL A 71 -2.88 6.23 -2.90
N HIS A 72 -2.63 6.81 -1.73
CA HIS A 72 -2.30 8.23 -1.63
C HIS A 72 -0.93 8.52 -2.28
N PRO A 73 -0.79 9.54 -3.15
CA PRO A 73 0.46 9.83 -3.86
C PRO A 73 1.68 10.00 -2.96
N ALA A 74 1.52 10.64 -1.80
CA ALA A 74 2.61 10.80 -0.83
C ALA A 74 3.14 9.46 -0.28
N ALA A 75 2.29 8.43 -0.17
CA ALA A 75 2.72 7.11 0.28
C ALA A 75 3.52 6.38 -0.81
N LEU A 76 3.14 6.55 -2.08
CA LEU A 76 3.90 6.05 -3.23
C LEU A 76 5.28 6.71 -3.30
N GLN A 77 5.32 8.05 -3.22
CA GLN A 77 6.56 8.81 -3.29
C GLN A 77 7.53 8.41 -2.16
N ALA A 78 7.04 8.32 -0.92
CA ALA A 78 7.86 7.89 0.20
C ALA A 78 8.44 6.48 -0.01
N ARG A 79 7.62 5.53 -0.48
CA ARG A 79 8.10 4.15 -0.71
C ARG A 79 9.08 4.06 -1.88
N MET A 80 8.89 4.83 -2.94
CA MET A 80 9.84 4.90 -4.06
C MET A 80 11.20 5.45 -3.61
N GLN A 81 11.21 6.47 -2.75
CA GLN A 81 12.45 7.01 -2.17
C GLN A 81 13.15 5.98 -1.27
N GLU A 82 12.41 5.26 -0.42
CA GLU A 82 12.96 4.18 0.39
C GLU A 82 13.60 3.08 -0.48
N ARG A 83 12.93 2.65 -1.56
CA ARG A 83 13.46 1.66 -2.52
C ARG A 83 14.74 2.16 -3.19
N ALA A 84 14.79 3.42 -3.60
CA ALA A 84 15.97 4.01 -4.22
C ALA A 84 17.15 4.08 -3.25
N LEU A 85 16.92 4.48 -1.99
CA LEU A 85 17.93 4.51 -0.94
C LEU A 85 18.49 3.11 -0.64
N LEU A 86 17.62 2.11 -0.55
CA LEU A 86 18.06 0.71 -0.38
C LEU A 86 18.89 0.24 -1.57
N ALA A 87 18.45 0.50 -2.80
CA ALA A 87 19.19 0.13 -4.00
C ALA A 87 20.58 0.77 -4.05
N LEU A 88 20.73 2.02 -3.59
CA LEU A 88 22.02 2.70 -3.49
C LEU A 88 22.90 2.12 -2.37
N ALA A 89 22.33 1.79 -1.21
CA ALA A 89 23.06 1.21 -0.08
C ALA A 89 23.65 -0.17 -0.40
N PHE A 90 23.01 -0.94 -1.28
CA PHE A 90 23.50 -2.25 -1.73
C PHE A 90 24.36 -2.19 -3.00
N ARG A 91 24.61 -1.00 -3.56
CA ARG A 91 25.46 -0.79 -4.75
C ARG A 91 26.90 -0.44 -4.39
N VAL A 92 27.40 -0.91 -3.24
CA VAL A 92 28.83 -0.78 -2.89
C VAL A 92 29.63 -1.66 -3.85
N PRO A 93 30.51 -1.10 -4.70
CA PRO A 93 31.44 -1.90 -5.48
C PRO A 93 32.45 -2.52 -4.50
N GLY A 94 32.49 -3.85 -4.48
CA GLY A 94 33.67 -4.59 -4.03
C GLY A 94 34.72 -4.61 -5.12
#